data_AF-A0A5C7LI41-F1
#
_entry.id   AF-A0A5C7LI41-F1
#
_cell.length_a   1.000
_cell.length_b   1.000
_cell.length_c   1.000
_cell.angle_alpha   90.00
_cell.angle_beta   90.00
_cell.angle_gamma   90.00
#
_symmetry.space_group_name_H-M   'P 1'
#
loop_
_entity.id
_entity.type
_entity.pdbx_description
1 polymer ?
#
loop_
_entity_poly.entity_id
_entity_poly.type
_entity_poly.pdbx_seq_one_letter_code
_entity_poly.pdbx_strand_id
1 'polypeptide(L)' 'MEDLEYTTDGLFTRFYPQTRAGEVAWKEMAQFDGTAAVLNFEARRVISDLRRAGYSVAKAKARGAESIDEILKELEA' A
#
# COMPACT_ATOMS: atom_id res chain seq x y z
N MET A 1 3.16 12.55 -5.64
CA MET A 1 3.63 11.39 -4.85
C MET A 1 2.47 11.00 -3.99
N GLU A 2 2.07 9.73 -4.05
CA GLU A 2 0.88 9.24 -3.36
C GLU A 2 1.25 8.96 -1.89
N ASP A 3 0.35 9.22 -0.95
CA ASP A 3 0.60 8.94 0.46
C ASP A 3 0.51 7.43 0.75
N LEU A 4 -0.43 6.76 0.08
CA LEU A 4 -0.64 5.33 0.16
C LEU A 4 -0.70 4.72 -1.24
N GLU A 5 0.02 3.63 -1.43
CA GLU A 5 -0.18 2.73 -2.55
C GLU A 5 -0.94 1.48 -2.11
N TYR A 6 -1.73 0.88 -3.00
CA TYR A 6 -2.37 -0.40 -2.71
C TYR A 6 -2.12 -1.47 -3.78
N THR A 7 -2.04 -2.72 -3.33
CA THR A 7 -2.03 -3.91 -4.18
C THR A 7 -3.24 -4.78 -3.85
N THR A 8 -3.67 -5.59 -4.82
CA THR A 8 -4.70 -6.61 -4.61
C THR A 8 -4.05 -7.96 -4.80
N ASP A 9 -4.14 -8.81 -3.77
CA ASP A 9 -3.53 -10.13 -3.72
C ASP A 9 -4.54 -11.12 -3.09
N GLY A 10 -4.99 -12.09 -3.89
CA GLY A 10 -6.06 -13.00 -3.51
C GLY A 10 -7.33 -12.26 -3.08
N LEU A 11 -7.78 -12.49 -1.84
CA LEU A 11 -9.00 -11.92 -1.27
C LEU A 11 -8.81 -10.51 -0.67
N PHE A 12 -7.57 -10.05 -0.56
CA PHE A 12 -7.23 -8.85 0.20
C PHE A 12 -6.63 -7.75 -0.67
N THR A 13 -6.93 -6.52 -0.30
CA THR A 13 -6.25 -5.33 -0.77
C THR A 13 -5.37 -4.81 0.37
N ARG A 14 -4.06 -4.74 0.14
CA ARG A 14 -3.07 -4.26 1.12
C ARG A 14 -2.64 -2.86 0.77
N PHE A 15 -2.49 -2.00 1.79
CA PHE A 15 -2.03 -0.63 1.65
C PHE A 15 -0.59 -0.48 2.17
N TYR A 16 0.19 0.38 1.52
CA TYR A 16 1.60 0.62 1.79
C TYR A 16 1.85 2.12 1.85
N PRO A 17 2.35 2.65 2.98
CA PRO A 17 2.64 4.07 3.10
C PRO A 17 3.88 4.42 2.29
N GLN A 18 3.81 5.52 1.52
CA GLN A 18 4.95 6.07 0.77
C GLN A 18 5.43 7.40 1.33
N THR A 19 4.64 8.01 2.22
CA THR A 19 4.96 9.29 2.89
C THR A 19 4.74 9.17 4.39
N ARG A 20 5.25 10.16 5.15
CA ARG A 20 5.00 10.23 6.60
C ARG A 20 3.52 10.41 6.93
N ALA A 21 2.77 11.13 6.09
CA ALA A 21 1.33 11.28 6.24
C ALA A 21 0.62 9.93 6.01
N GLY A 22 1.01 9.19 4.98
CA GLY A 22 0.51 7.85 4.72
C GLY A 22 0.81 6.86 5.86
N GLU A 23 1.98 6.98 6.50
CA GLU A 23 2.34 6.14 7.66
C GLU A 23 1.38 6.33 8.85
N VAL A 24 0.88 7.55 9.06
CA VAL A 24 -0.11 7.82 10.11
C VAL A 24 -1.42 7.10 9.80
N ALA A 25 -1.96 7.28 8.59
CA ALA A 25 -3.17 6.60 8.14
C ALA A 25 -3.02 5.07 8.19
N TRP A 26 -1.88 4.55 7.74
CA TRP A 26 -1.59 3.12 7.77
C TRP A 26 -1.60 2.58 9.21
N LYS A 27 -0.98 3.30 10.16
CA LYS A 27 -0.97 2.90 11.58
C LYS A 27 -2.36 2.87 12.17
N GLU A 28 -3.22 3.84 11.83
CA GLU A 28 -4.62 3.85 12.26
C GLU A 28 -5.39 2.64 11.72
N MET A 29 -5.23 2.31 10.44
CA MET A 29 -5.85 1.11 9.84
C MET A 29 -5.34 -0.19 10.48
N ALA A 30 -4.05 -0.24 10.80
CA ALA A 30 -3.38 -1.41 11.35
C ALA A 30 -3.56 -1.60 12.86
N GLN A 31 -4.29 -0.72 13.57
CA GLN A 31 -4.42 -0.79 15.02
C GLN A 31 -5.02 -2.10 15.53
N PHE A 32 -5.93 -2.70 14.77
CA PHE A 32 -6.64 -3.91 15.19
C PHE A 32 -5.85 -5.18 14.86
N ASP A 33 -5.45 -5.34 13.59
CA ASP A 33 -4.91 -6.60 13.08
C ASP A 33 -3.40 -6.52 12.76
N GLY A 34 -2.75 -5.40 13.08
CA GLY A 34 -1.33 -5.18 12.77
C GLY A 34 -1.02 -4.99 11.28
N THR A 35 -2.05 -4.99 10.42
CA THR A 35 -1.91 -4.80 8.98
C THR A 35 -2.99 -3.88 8.44
N ALA A 36 -2.63 -3.01 7.49
CA ALA A 36 -3.59 -2.24 6.72
C ALA A 36 -4.02 -3.07 5.49
N ALA A 37 -4.76 -4.15 5.75
CA ALA A 37 -5.32 -5.01 4.72
C ALA A 37 -6.83 -5.12 4.90
N VAL A 38 -7.57 -5.04 3.80
CA VAL A 38 -9.04 -5.14 3.81
C VAL A 38 -9.50 -6.13 2.76
N LEU A 39 -10.69 -6.69 2.93
CA LEU A 39 -11.29 -7.53 1.90
C LEU A 39 -11.54 -6.71 0.63
N ASN A 40 -11.38 -7.32 -0.54
CA ASN A 40 -11.46 -6.63 -1.83
C ASN A 40 -12.76 -5.86 -2.04
N PHE A 41 -13.88 -6.34 -1.49
CA PHE A 41 -15.18 -5.66 -1.61
C PHE A 41 -15.25 -4.38 -0.77
N GLU A 42 -14.50 -4.29 0.33
CA GLU A 42 -14.39 -3.07 1.15
C GLU A 42 -13.39 -2.06 0.58
N ALA A 43 -12.45 -2.52 -0.26
CA ALA A 43 -11.33 -1.69 -0.74
C ALA A 43 -11.77 -0.37 -1.37
N ARG A 44 -12.83 -0.38 -2.19
CA ARG A 44 -13.33 0.85 -2.84
C ARG A 44 -13.83 1.88 -1.83
N ARG A 45 -14.53 1.42 -0.79
CA ARG A 45 -15.03 2.29 0.28
C ARG A 45 -13.87 2.89 1.07
N VAL A 46 -12.94 2.05 1.51
CA VAL A 46 -11.75 2.46 2.27
C VAL A 46 -10.90 3.47 1.49
N ILE A 47 -10.65 3.24 0.19
CA ILE A 47 -9.95 4.20 -0.68
C ILE A 47 -10.69 5.53 -0.75
N SER A 48 -12.02 5.51 -0.86
CA SER A 48 -12.82 6.74 -0.86
C SER A 48 -12.75 7.48 0.47
N ASP A 49 -12.78 6.77 1.59
CA ASP A 49 -12.71 7.36 2.93
C ASP A 49 -11.34 8.00 3.18
N LEU A 50 -10.25 7.33 2.77
CA LEU A 50 -8.89 7.88 2.82
C LEU A 50 -8.74 9.15 1.98
N ARG A 51 -9.28 9.16 0.76
CA ARG A 51 -9.26 10.36 -0.11
C ARG A 51 -10.08 11.51 0.46
N ARG A 52 -11.23 11.21 1.08
CA ARG A 52 -12.04 12.22 1.79
C ARG A 52 -11.32 12.79 3.01
N ALA A 53 -10.51 11.99 3.69
CA ALA A 53 -9.66 12.42 4.79
C ALA A 53 -8.43 13.24 4.33
N GLY A 54 -8.24 13.41 3.01
CA GLY A 54 -7.18 14.24 2.45
C GLY A 54 -5.93 13.49 2.01
N TYR A 55 -5.91 12.16 2.09
CA TYR A 55 -4.77 11.35 1.63
C TYR A 55 -4.82 11.12 0.12
N SER A 56 -3.65 11.19 -0.53
CA SER A 56 -3.47 10.74 -1.91
C SER A 56 -3.26 9.22 -1.93
N VAL A 57 -4.04 8.51 -2.76
CA VAL A 57 -4.06 7.04 -2.79
C VAL A 57 -4.12 6.54 -4.22
N ALA A 58 -3.16 5.68 -4.60
CA ALA A 58 -3.13 5.03 -5.92
C ALA A 58 -2.85 3.54 -5.87
N LYS A 59 -3.13 2.85 -6.97
CA LYS A 59 -2.73 1.46 -7.14
C LYS A 59 -1.22 1.41 -7.38
N ALA A 60 -0.52 0.51 -6.70
CA ALA A 60 0.91 0.30 -6.95
C ALA A 60 1.13 -0.12 -8.40
N LYS A 61 2.20 0.40 -9.02
CA LYS A 61 2.59 -0.01 -10.37
C LYS A 61 3.10 -1.45 -10.32
N ALA A 62 2.71 -2.26 -11.30
CA ALA A 62 3.37 -3.55 -11.51
C ALA A 62 4.84 -3.28 -11.82
N ARG A 63 5.74 -3.64 -10.90
CA ARG A 63 7.16 -3.75 -11.24
C ARG A 63 7.29 -5.02 -12.08
N GLY A 64 7.93 -4.93 -13.23
CA GLY A 64 8.28 -6.10 -14.02
C GLY A 64 9.07 -7.08 -13.14
N ALA A 65 9.11 -8.35 -13.55
CA ALA A 65 9.91 -9.36 -12.87
C ALA A 65 11.41 -9.08 -13.08
N GLU A 66 11.94 -7.99 -12.53
CA GLU A 66 13.34 -7.95 -12.15
C GLU A 66 13.49 -9.01 -11.06
N SER A 67 14.37 -9.97 -11.31
CA SER A 67 14.62 -11.00 -10.32
C SER A 67 15.19 -10.32 -9.07
N ILE A 68 14.75 -10.76 -7.88
CA ILE A 68 15.30 -10.26 -6.62
C ILE A 68 16.84 -10.39 -6.61
N ASP A 69 17.36 -11.41 -7.31
CA ASP A 69 18.79 -11.64 -7.51
C ASP A 69 19.51 -10.53 -8.30
N GLU A 70 18.84 -9.88 -9.26
CA GLU A 70 19.38 -8.73 -9.99
C GLU A 70 19.45 -7.49 -9.11
N ILE A 71 18.42 -7.26 -8.29
CA ILE A 71 18.38 -6.12 -7.35
C ILE A 71 19.46 -6.27 -6.26
N LEU A 72 19.67 -7.49 -5.76
CA LEU A 72 20.66 -7.76 -4.72
C LEU A 72 22.10 -7.61 -5.24
N LYS A 73 22.37 -7.96 -6.50
CA LYS A 73 23.69 -7.77 -7.12
C LYS A 73 24.14 -6.32 -7.18
N GLU A 74 23.23 -5.36 -7.32
CA GLU A 74 23.58 -3.93 -7.38
C GLU A 74 23.97 -3.34 -6.01
N LEU A 75 23.57 -3.97 -4.89
CA LEU A 75 23.89 -3.51 -3.54
C LEU A 75 25.23 -4.06 -3.01
N GLU A 76 25.76 -5.13 -3.62
CA GLU A 76 27.04 -5.75 -3.26
C GLU A 76 28.23 -5.19 -4.06
N ALA A 77 28.00 -4.25 -4.99
CA ALA A 77 29.01 -3.57 -5.81
C ALA A 77 29.42 -2.20 -5.25
#